data_AF-A0A553SMV3-F1
#
_entry.id   AF-A0A553SMV3-F1
#
_cell.length_a   1.000
_cell.length_b   1.000
_cell.length_c   1.000
_cell.angle_alpha   90.00
_cell.angle_beta   90.00
_cell.angle_gamma   90.00
#
_symmetry.space_group_name_H-M   'P 1'
#
loop_
_entity.id
_entity.type
_entity.pdbx_description
1 polymer ?
#
loop_
_entity_poly.entity_id
_entity_poly.type
_entity_poly.pdbx_seq_one_letter_code
_entity_poly.pdbx_strand_id
1 'polypeptide(L)'
;MILEKSADFIRIIFKIYRNDWEKAENVFSFLHGKLGITLVYLYIGIGGVIGSIARYLCSLGAGAFPYHTLAINIIGSFFLGWFTKYITERKKLPPIFSTAIGTGIVGSFTTLSTFSLDTLTLLQKGEVMHAFAYMAASGLLGPAAAFFGILLGTKLAERGHHYG
;
A
#
# COMPACT_ATOMS: atom_id res chain seq x y z
N MET A 1 0.73 42.25 -19.60
CA MET A 1 1.95 41.42 -19.68
C MET A 1 1.77 39.95 -19.25
N ILE A 2 1.14 39.61 -18.11
CA ILE A 2 0.86 38.20 -17.74
C ILE A 2 -0.37 37.64 -18.51
N LEU A 3 -1.36 38.48 -18.82
CA LEU A 3 -2.57 38.10 -19.56
C LEU A 3 -2.40 37.99 -21.09
N GLU A 4 -1.34 38.57 -21.67
CA GLU A 4 -1.02 38.38 -23.10
C GLU A 4 -0.32 37.05 -23.35
N LYS A 5 0.59 36.65 -22.44
CA LYS A 5 1.29 35.36 -22.52
C LYS A 5 0.34 34.16 -22.42
N SER A 6 -0.79 34.30 -21.72
CA SER A 6 -1.82 33.25 -21.67
C SER A 6 -2.66 33.17 -22.95
N ALA A 7 -2.92 34.30 -23.62
CA ALA A 7 -3.65 34.32 -24.89
C ALA A 7 -2.81 33.71 -26.03
N ASP A 8 -1.51 33.94 -26.04
CA ASP A 8 -0.60 33.34 -27.02
C ASP A 8 -0.44 31.82 -26.81
N PHE A 9 -0.43 31.37 -25.56
CA PHE A 9 -0.43 29.93 -25.24
C PHE A 9 -1.70 29.23 -25.77
N ILE A 10 -2.87 29.85 -25.56
CA ILE A 10 -4.16 29.31 -26.07
C ILE A 10 -4.20 29.34 -27.61
N ARG A 11 -3.65 30.38 -28.26
CA ARG A 11 -3.55 30.44 -29.73
C ARG A 11 -2.60 29.39 -30.31
N ILE A 12 -1.48 29.10 -29.63
CA ILE A 12 -0.56 28.02 -30.01
C ILE A 12 -1.27 26.67 -29.89
N ILE A 13 -2.01 26.43 -28.81
CA ILE A 13 -2.84 25.22 -28.62
C ILE A 13 -3.85 25.09 -29.77
N PHE A 14 -4.62 26.14 -30.09
CA PHE A 14 -5.62 26.12 -31.18
C PHE A 14 -5.00 25.95 -32.58
N LYS A 15 -3.80 26.49 -32.81
CA LYS A 15 -3.10 26.38 -34.10
C LYS A 15 -2.48 25.00 -34.31
N ILE A 16 -2.05 24.34 -33.23
CA ILE A 16 -1.63 22.93 -33.23
C ILE A 16 -2.85 22.00 -33.41
N TYR A 17 -3.99 22.33 -32.79
CA TYR A 17 -5.22 21.51 -32.82
C TYR A 17 -5.88 21.44 -34.20
N ARG A 18 -5.70 22.44 -35.07
CA ARG A 18 -6.43 22.51 -36.35
C ARG A 18 -5.93 21.53 -37.42
N ASN A 19 -4.67 21.09 -37.37
CA ASN A 19 -4.05 20.34 -38.47
C ASN A 19 -3.63 18.90 -38.15
N ASP A 20 -3.66 18.47 -36.88
CA ASP A 20 -3.07 17.18 -36.51
C ASP A 20 -3.75 16.61 -35.24
N TRP A 21 -5.06 16.36 -35.36
CA TRP A 21 -5.91 15.85 -34.27
C TRP A 21 -5.33 14.58 -33.61
N GLU A 22 -4.66 13.74 -34.39
CA GLU A 22 -3.98 12.53 -33.93
C GLU A 22 -2.78 12.84 -33.01
N LYS A 23 -2.00 13.90 -33.28
CA LYS A 23 -0.93 14.35 -32.35
C LYS A 23 -1.51 14.92 -31.06
N ALA A 24 -2.63 15.64 -31.14
CA ALA A 24 -3.26 16.20 -29.96
C ALA A 24 -3.78 15.09 -29.02
N GLU A 25 -4.44 14.05 -29.55
CA GLU A 25 -4.84 12.87 -28.77
C GLU A 25 -3.64 12.14 -28.15
N ASN A 26 -2.55 11.98 -28.91
CA ASN A 26 -1.33 11.36 -28.40
C ASN A 26 -0.69 12.17 -27.25
N VAL A 27 -0.65 13.49 -27.36
CA VAL A 27 -0.16 14.37 -26.28
C VAL A 27 -1.09 14.32 -25.07
N PHE A 28 -2.42 14.36 -25.26
CA PHE A 28 -3.38 14.25 -24.17
C PHE A 28 -3.32 12.89 -23.46
N SER A 29 -3.18 11.80 -24.21
CA SER A 29 -2.99 10.43 -23.71
C SER A 29 -1.68 10.30 -22.93
N PHE A 30 -0.59 10.86 -23.47
CA PHE A 30 0.71 10.91 -22.81
C PHE A 30 0.70 11.72 -21.51
N LEU A 31 0.07 12.90 -21.51
CA LEU A 31 -0.07 13.76 -20.33
C LEU A 31 -0.99 13.13 -19.28
N HIS A 32 -2.11 12.53 -19.67
CA HIS A 32 -2.98 11.77 -18.76
C HIS A 32 -2.25 10.57 -18.16
N GLY A 33 -1.49 9.82 -18.96
CA GLY A 33 -0.67 8.70 -18.48
C GLY A 33 0.37 9.13 -17.45
N LYS A 34 1.13 10.19 -17.74
CA LYS A 34 2.12 10.74 -16.78
C LYS A 34 1.48 11.30 -15.52
N LEU A 35 0.38 12.04 -15.65
CA LEU A 35 -0.33 12.60 -14.51
C LEU A 35 -0.90 11.49 -13.62
N GLY A 36 -1.49 10.45 -14.22
CA GLY A 36 -1.98 9.27 -13.50
C GLY A 36 -0.88 8.56 -12.72
N ILE A 37 0.28 8.32 -13.36
CA ILE A 37 1.45 7.71 -12.70
C ILE A 37 1.97 8.58 -11.55
N THR A 38 2.03 9.90 -11.74
CA THR A 38 2.48 10.84 -10.71
C THR A 38 1.55 10.85 -9.50
N LEU A 39 0.24 10.78 -9.73
CA LEU A 39 -0.74 10.68 -8.65
C LEU A 39 -0.57 9.39 -7.85
N VAL A 40 -0.32 8.25 -8.50
CA VAL A 40 -0.10 6.97 -7.81
C VAL A 40 1.02 7.07 -6.77
N TYR A 41 2.17 7.67 -7.12
CA TYR A 41 3.27 7.84 -6.18
C TYR A 41 2.91 8.72 -4.99
N LEU A 42 2.14 9.80 -5.22
CA LEU A 42 1.67 10.67 -4.15
C LEU A 42 0.77 9.90 -3.17
N TYR A 43 -0.20 9.13 -3.67
CA TYR A 43 -1.08 8.35 -2.82
C TYR A 43 -0.34 7.22 -2.07
N ILE A 44 0.62 6.56 -2.71
CA ILE A 44 1.51 5.59 -2.03
C ILE A 44 2.30 6.29 -0.93
N GLY A 45 2.86 7.47 -1.20
CA GLY A 45 3.63 8.24 -0.22
C GLY A 45 2.81 8.66 0.99
N ILE A 46 1.60 9.19 0.77
CA ILE A 46 0.65 9.53 1.85
C ILE A 46 0.32 8.27 2.66
N GLY A 47 0.01 7.16 1.99
CA GLY A 47 -0.23 5.88 2.64
C GLY A 47 0.97 5.43 3.47
N GLY A 48 2.19 5.61 2.95
CA GLY A 48 3.42 5.23 3.64
C GLY A 48 3.68 6.05 4.91
N VAL A 49 3.40 7.35 4.89
CA VAL A 49 3.45 8.21 6.08
C VAL A 49 2.46 7.69 7.14
N ILE A 50 1.21 7.40 6.75
CA ILE A 50 0.19 6.88 7.67
C ILE A 50 0.63 5.53 8.26
N GLY A 51 1.06 4.59 7.41
CA GLY A 51 1.47 3.25 7.84
C GLY A 51 2.68 3.27 8.77
N SER A 52 3.71 4.06 8.44
CA SER A 52 4.92 4.17 9.26
C SER A 52 4.68 4.87 10.60
N ILE A 53 3.84 5.91 10.65
CA ILE A 53 3.44 6.55 11.91
C ILE A 53 2.64 5.57 12.76
N ALA A 54 1.65 4.86 12.20
CA ALA A 54 0.88 3.87 12.95
C ALA A 54 1.77 2.78 13.54
N ARG A 55 2.71 2.26 12.74
CA ARG A 55 3.74 1.30 13.22
C ARG A 55 4.56 1.86 14.37
N TYR A 56 5.03 3.11 14.24
CA TYR A 56 5.82 3.75 15.29
C TYR A 56 5.01 3.91 16.59
N LEU A 57 3.76 4.33 16.50
CA LEU A 57 2.89 4.45 17.67
C LEU A 57 2.68 3.10 18.38
N CYS A 58 2.53 2.01 17.62
CA CYS A 58 2.47 0.66 18.19
C CYS A 58 3.77 0.25 18.91
N SER A 59 4.91 0.86 18.58
CA SER A 59 6.21 0.55 19.20
C SER A 59 6.47 1.31 20.51
N LEU A 60 5.69 2.35 20.85
CA LEU A 60 5.93 3.20 22.02
C LEU A 60 5.79 2.50 23.38
N GLY A 61 5.24 1.28 23.41
CA GLY A 61 5.17 0.41 24.59
C GLY A 61 6.01 -0.86 24.48
N ALA A 62 7.03 -0.89 23.60
CA ALA A 62 7.83 -2.08 23.37
C ALA A 62 8.58 -2.52 24.65
N GLY A 63 8.37 -3.77 25.04
CA GLY A 63 9.12 -4.43 26.11
C GLY A 63 10.42 -5.07 25.61
N ALA A 64 11.07 -5.86 26.46
CA ALA A 64 12.32 -6.56 26.13
C ALA A 64 12.19 -7.54 24.94
N PHE A 65 11.00 -8.10 24.73
CA PHE A 65 10.70 -9.01 23.62
C PHE A 65 9.89 -8.28 22.52
N PRO A 66 10.16 -8.53 21.23
CA PRO A 66 9.61 -7.79 20.08
C PRO A 66 8.14 -8.14 19.74
N TYR A 67 7.24 -8.14 20.73
CA TYR A 67 5.82 -8.45 20.52
C TYR A 67 5.13 -7.45 19.59
N HIS A 68 5.54 -6.18 19.61
CA HIS A 68 4.95 -5.16 18.75
C HIS A 68 5.20 -5.46 17.26
N THR A 69 6.44 -5.82 16.90
CA THR A 69 6.81 -6.15 15.52
C THR A 69 6.07 -7.40 15.05
N LEU A 70 5.95 -8.43 15.90
CA LEU A 70 5.13 -9.60 15.60
C LEU A 70 3.66 -9.23 15.33
N ALA A 71 3.07 -8.43 16.22
CA ALA A 71 1.67 -8.05 16.15
C ALA A 71 1.35 -7.23 14.89
N ILE A 72 2.12 -6.18 14.59
CA ILE A 72 1.88 -5.36 13.40
C ILE A 72 2.02 -6.19 12.10
N ASN A 73 2.99 -7.12 12.05
CA ASN A 73 3.20 -7.97 10.88
C ASN A 73 2.05 -8.95 10.68
N ILE A 74 1.55 -9.57 11.75
CA ILE A 74 0.38 -10.48 11.69
C ILE A 74 -0.88 -9.71 11.30
N ILE A 75 -1.16 -8.58 11.96
CA ILE A 75 -2.34 -7.75 11.69
C ILE A 75 -2.32 -7.23 10.25
N GLY A 76 -1.17 -6.72 9.80
CA GLY A 76 -1.01 -6.23 8.44
C GLY A 76 -1.16 -7.35 7.40
N SER A 77 -0.60 -8.53 7.65
CA SER A 77 -0.74 -9.69 6.76
C SER A 77 -2.20 -10.14 6.64
N PHE A 78 -2.92 -10.25 7.76
CA PHE A 78 -4.35 -10.57 7.78
C PHE A 78 -5.16 -9.54 6.98
N PHE A 79 -4.96 -8.25 7.29
CA PHE A 79 -5.68 -7.17 6.66
C PHE A 79 -5.41 -7.14 5.15
N LEU A 80 -4.17 -7.32 4.71
CA LEU A 80 -3.83 -7.33 3.28
C LEU A 80 -4.53 -8.47 2.54
N GLY A 81 -4.53 -9.68 3.12
CA GLY A 81 -5.23 -10.84 2.56
C GLY A 81 -6.73 -10.59 2.42
N TRP A 82 -7.37 -10.10 3.48
CA TRP A 82 -8.79 -9.74 3.48
C TRP A 82 -9.12 -8.62 2.50
N PHE A 83 -8.34 -7.54 2.51
CA PHE A 83 -8.52 -6.37 1.65
C PHE A 83 -8.42 -6.75 0.18
N THR A 84 -7.40 -7.53 -0.18
CA THR A 84 -7.17 -7.99 -1.55
C THR A 84 -8.34 -8.81 -2.07
N LYS A 85 -8.88 -9.73 -1.28
CA LYS A 85 -10.05 -10.53 -1.72
C LYS A 85 -11.36 -9.76 -1.68
N TYR A 86 -11.68 -9.13 -0.55
CA TYR A 86 -13.02 -8.56 -0.38
C TYR A 86 -13.21 -7.25 -1.14
N ILE A 87 -12.24 -6.33 -1.06
CA ILE A 87 -12.42 -4.97 -1.57
C ILE A 87 -12.05 -4.89 -3.05
N THR A 88 -10.90 -5.45 -3.44
CA THR A 88 -10.42 -5.35 -4.83
C THR A 88 -11.31 -6.13 -5.77
N GLU A 89 -11.74 -7.35 -5.42
CA GLU A 89 -12.52 -8.20 -6.33
C GLU A 89 -14.01 -7.84 -6.35
N ARG A 90 -14.60 -7.44 -5.22
CA ARG A 90 -16.06 -7.21 -5.14
C ARG A 90 -16.48 -5.75 -5.32
N LYS A 91 -15.71 -4.78 -4.80
CA LYS A 91 -16.11 -3.36 -4.81
C LYS A 91 -15.53 -2.54 -5.96
N LYS A 92 -14.81 -3.18 -6.90
CA LYS A 92 -14.15 -2.52 -8.04
C LYS A 92 -13.41 -1.24 -7.62
N LEU A 93 -12.65 -1.32 -6.52
CA LEU A 93 -11.88 -0.19 -6.04
C LEU A 93 -10.88 0.24 -7.14
N PRO A 94 -10.76 1.54 -7.48
CA PRO A 94 -9.81 1.98 -8.48
C PRO A 94 -8.38 1.52 -8.14
N PRO A 95 -7.58 1.05 -9.10
CA PRO A 95 -6.26 0.46 -8.84
C PRO A 95 -5.33 1.35 -8.01
N ILE A 96 -5.43 2.67 -8.18
CA ILE A 96 -4.64 3.65 -7.41
C ILE A 96 -4.86 3.54 -5.90
N PHE A 97 -6.10 3.34 -5.45
CA PHE A 97 -6.41 3.21 -4.02
C PHE A 97 -6.01 1.84 -3.49
N SER A 98 -6.16 0.77 -4.29
CA SER A 98 -5.66 -0.55 -3.92
C SER A 98 -4.15 -0.54 -3.70
N THR A 99 -3.39 0.12 -4.58
CA THR A 99 -1.93 0.27 -4.44
C THR A 99 -1.57 1.18 -3.26
N ALA A 100 -2.28 2.29 -3.06
CA ALA A 100 -2.03 3.19 -1.93
C ALA A 100 -2.26 2.52 -0.57
N ILE A 101 -3.31 1.71 -0.45
CA ILE A 101 -3.62 0.96 0.77
C ILE A 101 -2.64 -0.21 0.95
N GLY A 102 -2.47 -1.06 -0.08
CA GLY A 102 -1.63 -2.24 0.00
C GLY A 102 -0.15 -1.88 0.13
N THR A 103 0.41 -1.19 -0.86
CA THR A 103 1.84 -0.83 -0.89
C THR A 103 2.17 0.31 0.07
N GLY A 104 1.34 1.36 0.11
CA GLY A 104 1.59 2.52 0.96
C GLY A 104 1.36 2.20 2.44
N ILE A 105 0.09 2.07 2.84
CA ILE A 105 -0.28 1.90 4.25
C ILE A 105 0.22 0.58 4.82
N VAL A 106 -0.21 -0.55 4.25
CA VAL A 106 0.09 -1.86 4.84
C VAL A 106 1.57 -2.21 4.68
N GLY A 107 2.15 -1.90 3.52
CA GLY A 107 3.57 -2.08 3.27
C GLY A 107 4.47 -1.29 4.23
N SER A 108 4.07 -0.07 4.64
CA SER A 108 4.84 0.73 5.59
C SER A 108 4.48 0.49 7.07
N PHE A 109 3.29 -0.06 7.32
CA PHE A 109 2.82 -0.50 8.64
C PHE A 109 3.48 -1.81 9.09
N THR A 110 3.75 -2.72 8.16
CA THR A 110 4.50 -3.94 8.41
C THR A 110 6.00 -3.71 8.19
N THR A 111 6.86 -4.59 8.72
CA THR A 111 8.30 -4.46 8.56
C THR A 111 9.04 -5.78 8.71
N LEU A 112 9.81 -6.15 7.67
CA LEU A 112 10.77 -7.24 7.73
C LEU A 112 12.12 -6.79 8.30
N SER A 113 12.52 -5.54 8.05
CA SER A 113 13.82 -5.02 8.49
C SER A 113 13.90 -4.89 10.02
N THR A 114 12.86 -4.41 10.69
CA THR A 114 12.80 -4.38 12.16
C THR A 114 12.79 -5.81 12.72
N PHE A 115 12.04 -6.73 12.11
CA PHE A 115 12.07 -8.14 12.47
C PHE A 115 13.49 -8.74 12.43
N SER A 116 14.27 -8.43 11.38
CA SER A 116 15.66 -8.90 11.27
C SER A 116 16.55 -8.34 12.38
N LEU A 117 16.43 -7.04 12.70
CA LEU A 117 17.19 -6.42 13.78
C LEU A 117 16.79 -6.95 15.16
N ASP A 118 15.50 -7.14 15.41
CA ASP A 118 14.98 -7.72 16.65
C ASP A 118 15.54 -9.13 16.86
N THR A 119 15.55 -9.95 15.79
CA THR A 119 16.11 -11.30 15.80
C THR A 119 17.61 -11.28 16.14
N LEU A 120 18.39 -10.44 15.46
CA LEU A 120 19.82 -10.31 15.75
C LEU A 120 20.08 -9.80 17.17
N THR A 121 19.25 -8.89 17.66
CA THR A 121 19.34 -8.36 19.03
C THR A 121 19.12 -9.47 20.06
N LEU A 122 18.12 -10.35 19.87
CA LEU A 122 17.89 -11.50 20.76
C LEU A 122 19.08 -12.47 20.74
N LEU A 123 19.65 -12.74 19.56
CA LEU A 123 20.84 -13.60 19.42
C LEU A 123 22.06 -12.99 20.13
N GLN A 124 22.30 -11.68 19.96
CA GLN A 124 23.41 -10.97 20.62
C GLN A 124 23.27 -10.95 22.15
N LYS A 125 22.04 -10.95 22.67
CA LYS A 125 21.75 -11.09 24.11
C LYS A 125 21.92 -12.52 24.63
N GLY A 126 22.22 -13.49 23.77
CA GLY A 126 22.28 -14.91 24.12
C GLY A 126 20.91 -15.58 24.26
N GLU A 127 19.82 -14.89 23.93
CA GLU A 127 18.45 -15.40 24.02
C GLU A 127 18.08 -16.24 22.79
N VAL A 128 18.87 -17.28 22.52
CA VAL A 128 18.79 -18.08 21.28
C VAL A 128 17.41 -18.71 21.08
N MET A 129 16.82 -19.27 22.13
CA MET A 129 15.49 -19.88 22.05
C MET A 129 14.40 -18.85 21.71
N HIS A 130 14.48 -17.64 22.25
CA HIS A 130 13.54 -16.56 21.95
C HIS A 130 13.68 -16.07 20.51
N ALA A 131 14.91 -15.96 20.00
CA ALA A 131 15.16 -15.60 18.60
C ALA A 131 14.52 -16.61 17.63
N PHE A 132 14.75 -17.91 17.84
CA PHE A 132 14.16 -18.95 16.98
C PHE A 132 12.63 -19.00 17.10
N ALA A 133 12.08 -18.87 18.31
CA ALA A 133 10.63 -18.81 18.51
C ALA A 133 10.03 -17.60 17.78
N TYR A 134 10.67 -16.43 17.85
CA TYR A 134 10.24 -15.21 17.17
C TYR A 134 10.30 -15.32 15.64
N MET A 135 11.36 -15.93 15.10
CA MET A 135 11.49 -16.24 13.66
C MET A 135 10.39 -17.19 13.19
N ALA A 136 10.18 -18.30 13.91
CA ALA A 136 9.16 -19.29 13.58
C ALA A 136 7.76 -18.68 13.67
N ALA A 137 7.46 -17.94 14.74
CA ALA A 137 6.18 -17.27 14.90
C ALA A 137 5.92 -16.27 13.78
N SER A 138 6.89 -15.42 13.44
CA SER A 138 6.73 -14.44 12.35
C SER A 138 6.54 -15.13 10.99
N GLY A 139 7.34 -16.16 10.71
CA GLY A 139 7.32 -16.90 9.45
C GLY A 139 6.09 -17.81 9.26
N LEU A 140 5.44 -18.24 10.35
CA LEU A 140 4.24 -19.09 10.29
C LEU A 140 2.95 -18.28 10.45
N LEU A 141 2.89 -17.41 11.47
CA LEU A 141 1.67 -16.67 11.80
C LEU A 141 1.37 -15.59 10.77
N GLY A 142 2.38 -14.96 10.15
CA GLY A 142 2.18 -13.99 9.08
C GLY A 142 1.43 -14.57 7.87
N PRO A 143 1.98 -15.61 7.21
CA PRO A 143 1.29 -16.30 6.11
C PRO A 143 -0.06 -16.92 6.51
N ALA A 144 -0.15 -17.53 7.69
CA ALA A 144 -1.42 -18.08 8.19
C ALA A 144 -2.48 -16.98 8.35
N ALA A 145 -2.11 -15.82 8.90
CA ALA A 145 -2.99 -14.67 9.04
C ALA A 145 -3.44 -14.14 7.67
N ALA A 146 -2.54 -14.00 6.69
CA ALA A 146 -2.91 -13.62 5.33
C ALA A 146 -3.90 -14.61 4.70
N PHE A 147 -3.67 -15.91 4.87
CA PHE A 147 -4.59 -16.95 4.42
C PHE A 147 -5.98 -16.83 5.06
N PHE A 148 -6.06 -16.65 6.38
CA PHE A 148 -7.34 -16.41 7.05
C PHE A 148 -8.02 -15.13 6.58
N GLY A 149 -7.25 -14.07 6.30
CA GLY A 149 -7.75 -12.85 5.69
C GLY A 149 -8.42 -13.12 4.34
N ILE A 150 -7.76 -13.88 3.47
CA ILE A 150 -8.29 -14.31 2.16
C ILE A 150 -9.59 -15.11 2.32
N LEU A 151 -9.62 -16.09 3.23
CA LEU A 151 -10.81 -16.91 3.49
C LEU A 151 -12.00 -16.05 3.94
N LEU A 152 -11.76 -15.15 4.89
CA LEU A 152 -12.79 -14.24 5.37
C LEU A 152 -13.27 -13.32 4.25
N GLY A 153 -12.35 -12.77 3.45
CA GLY A 153 -12.68 -11.89 2.35
C GLY A 153 -13.53 -12.59 1.28
N THR A 154 -13.21 -13.84 0.98
CA THR A 154 -13.96 -14.69 0.04
C THR A 154 -15.38 -14.95 0.55
N LYS A 155 -15.51 -15.41 1.80
CA LYS A 155 -16.82 -15.69 2.42
C LYS A 155 -17.73 -14.46 2.50
N LEU A 156 -17.15 -13.29 2.78
CA LEU A 156 -17.91 -12.03 2.81
C LEU A 156 -18.31 -11.57 1.40
N ALA A 157 -17.48 -11.83 0.39
CA ALA A 157 -17.82 -11.53 -1.00
C ALA A 157 -19.00 -12.40 -1.48
N GLU A 158 -18.97 -13.70 -1.23
CA GLU A 158 -20.05 -14.66 -1.58
C GLU A 158 -21.39 -14.29 -0.96
N ARG A 159 -21.42 -13.96 0.34
CA ARG A 159 -22.65 -13.52 1.04
C ARG A 159 -23.26 -12.26 0.42
N GLY A 160 -22.43 -11.42 -0.18
CA GLY A 160 -22.86 -10.21 -0.85
C GLY A 160 -23.57 -10.42 -2.19
N HIS A 161 -23.55 -11.63 -2.77
CA HIS A 161 -24.26 -11.98 -4.00
C HIS A 161 -25.70 -12.43 -3.77
N HIS A 162 -26.06 -12.85 -2.54
CA HIS A 162 -27.41 -13.36 -2.24
C HIS A 162 -28.44 -12.28 -1.91
N TYR A 163 -28.03 -11.01 -1.80
CA TYR A 163 -28.89 -9.88 -1.41
C TYR A 163 -28.81 -8.68 -2.37
N GLY A 164 -28.19 -8.84 -3.54
CA GLY A 164 -27.99 -7.79 -4.55
C GLY A 164 -28.86 -8.00 -5.77
#